data_AF-A0A954Z0Z0-F1
#
_entry.id   AF-A0A954Z0Z0-F1
#
_cell.length_a   1.000
_cell.length_b   1.000
_cell.length_c   1.000
_cell.angle_alpha   90.00
_cell.angle_beta   90.00
_cell.angle_gamma   90.00
#
_symmetry.space_group_name_H-M   'P 1'
#
loop_
_entity.id
_entity.type
_entity.pdbx_description
1 polymer ?
#
loop_
_entity_poly.entity_id
_entity_poly.type
_entity_poly.pdbx_seq_one_letter_code
_entity_poly.pdbx_strand_id
1 'polypeptide(L)' 'GHNFRDASANRLRHRIFRKGAWIQKQTGHTGCVGCRRCDRACTAKISIKQIINQLSEEAQHAHN' A
#
# COMPACT_ATOMS: atom_id res chain seq x y z
N GLY A 1 1.89 -22.84 -7.22
CA GLY A 1 3.20 -22.28 -7.58
C GLY A 1 3.49 -21.05 -6.72
N HIS A 2 4.74 -20.86 -6.29
CA HIS A 2 5.13 -19.66 -5.55
C HIS A 2 5.38 -18.49 -6.50
N ASN A 3 4.73 -17.35 -6.25
CA ASN A 3 4.98 -16.11 -6.99
C ASN A 3 5.87 -15.20 -6.12
N PHE A 4 7.17 -15.43 -6.22
CA PHE A 4 8.16 -14.53 -5.64
C PHE A 4 8.24 -13.28 -6.51
N ARG A 5 8.09 -12.11 -5.89
CA ARG A 5 8.25 -10.81 -6.55
C ARG A 5 9.70 -10.40 -6.38
N ASP A 6 10.50 -10.55 -7.44
CA ASP A 6 11.96 -10.38 -7.37
C ASP A 6 12.37 -8.93 -7.10
N ALA A 7 11.75 -7.97 -7.79
CA ALA A 7 12.01 -6.56 -7.55
C ALA A 7 11.37 -6.07 -6.23
N SER A 8 12.13 -5.30 -5.46
CA SER A 8 11.67 -4.60 -4.26
C SER A 8 10.48 -3.69 -4.56
N ALA A 9 10.50 -2.99 -5.70
CA ALA A 9 9.39 -2.17 -6.18
C ALA A 9 8.09 -2.99 -6.35
N ASN A 10 8.17 -4.20 -6.90
CA ASN A 10 7.01 -5.08 -7.08
C ASN A 10 6.43 -5.53 -5.74
N ARG A 11 7.29 -5.83 -4.74
CA ARG A 11 6.85 -6.17 -3.38
C ARG A 11 6.15 -4.99 -2.71
N LEU A 12 6.72 -3.79 -2.84
CA LEU A 12 6.15 -2.57 -2.28
C LEU A 12 4.80 -2.23 -2.91
N ARG A 13 4.72 -2.21 -4.25
CA ARG A 13 3.48 -2.01 -5.01
C ARG A 13 2.42 -3.02 -4.58
N HIS A 14 2.78 -4.30 -4.46
CA HIS A 14 1.84 -5.32 -4.01
C HIS A 14 1.31 -5.05 -2.59
N ARG A 15 2.19 -4.67 -1.65
CA ARG A 15 1.81 -4.35 -0.26
C ARG A 15 0.83 -3.17 -0.19
N ILE A 16 1.12 -2.08 -0.91
CA ILE A 16 0.27 -0.89 -0.96
C ILE A 16 -1.06 -1.23 -1.61
N PHE A 17 -1.03 -1.84 -2.79
CA PHE A 17 -2.24 -2.18 -3.55
C PHE A 17 -3.15 -3.14 -2.79
N ARG A 18 -2.58 -4.14 -2.08
CA ARG A 18 -3.36 -5.07 -1.28
C ARG A 18 -4.19 -4.35 -0.21
N LYS A 19 -3.57 -3.42 0.51
CA LYS A 19 -4.23 -2.68 1.59
C LYS A 19 -5.14 -1.56 1.08
N GLY A 20 -4.73 -0.85 0.03
CA GLY A 20 -5.41 0.34 -0.45
C GLY A 20 -6.61 0.06 -1.36
N ALA A 21 -6.58 -1.02 -2.15
CA ALA A 21 -7.62 -1.24 -3.17
C ALA A 21 -8.10 -2.70 -3.25
N TRP A 22 -7.17 -3.67 -3.22
CA TRP A 22 -7.53 -5.06 -3.52
C TRP A 22 -8.47 -5.66 -2.46
N ILE A 23 -8.17 -5.52 -1.16
CA ILE A 23 -9.01 -6.13 -0.10
C ILE A 23 -10.43 -5.56 -0.16
N GLN A 24 -10.57 -4.25 -0.37
CA GLN A 24 -11.87 -3.62 -0.54
C GLN A 24 -12.60 -4.15 -1.77
N LYS A 25 -11.92 -4.23 -2.92
CA LYS A 25 -12.50 -4.77 -4.16
C LYS A 25 -12.98 -6.22 -4.00
N GLN A 26 -12.27 -7.04 -3.22
CA GLN A 26 -12.56 -8.47 -3.10
C GLN A 26 -13.54 -8.81 -1.99
N THR A 27 -13.59 -8.01 -0.92
CA THR A 27 -14.30 -8.36 0.31
C THR A 27 -15.30 -7.29 0.76
N GLY A 28 -15.33 -6.12 0.13
CA GLY A 28 -16.10 -4.96 0.57
C GLY A 28 -15.51 -4.23 1.80
N HIS A 29 -14.51 -4.81 2.47
CA HIS A 29 -13.94 -4.26 3.71
C HIS A 29 -12.66 -3.48 3.44
N THR A 30 -12.38 -2.47 4.27
CA THR A 30 -11.16 -1.67 4.15
C THR A 30 -9.92 -2.50 4.53
N GLY A 31 -8.92 -2.53 3.64
CA GLY A 31 -7.65 -3.24 3.90
C GLY A 31 -6.68 -2.50 4.83
N CYS A 32 -6.99 -1.23 5.13
CA CYS A 32 -6.26 -0.35 6.02
C CYS A 32 -7.25 0.53 6.78
N VAL A 33 -7.17 0.50 8.11
CA VAL A 33 -7.99 1.32 9.03
C VAL A 33 -7.18 2.35 9.82
N GLY A 34 -5.92 2.59 9.42
CA GLY A 34 -5.04 3.53 10.14
C GLY A 34 -4.41 2.99 11.43
N CYS A 35 -4.47 1.67 11.71
CA CYS A 35 -3.95 1.07 12.94
C CYS A 35 -2.41 1.06 13.10
N ARG A 36 -1.64 1.50 12.09
CA ARG A 36 -0.16 1.60 12.09
C ARG A 36 0.64 0.33 12.41
N ARG A 37 0.01 -0.85 12.55
CA ARG A 37 0.71 -2.12 12.84
C ARG A 37 1.79 -2.47 11.80
N CYS A 38 1.54 -2.16 10.53
CA CYS A 38 2.49 -2.42 9.45
C CYS A 38 3.74 -1.53 9.48
N ASP A 39 3.60 -0.31 10.00
CA ASP A 39 4.68 0.67 10.15
C ASP A 39 5.61 0.25 11.30
N ARG A 40 5.02 -0.04 12.47
CA ARG A 40 5.75 -0.49 13.67
C ARG A 40 6.51 -1.81 13.47
N ALA A 41 5.95 -2.73 12.70
CA ALA A 41 6.57 -4.02 12.42
C ALA A 41 7.61 -3.98 11.29
N CYS A 42 7.73 -2.88 10.54
CA CYS A 42 8.59 -2.82 9.37
C CYS A 42 10.05 -2.54 9.76
N THR A 43 10.92 -3.53 9.62
CA THR A 43 12.36 -3.39 9.84
C THR A 43 13.03 -2.43 8.85
N ALA A 44 12.50 -2.34 7.64
CA ALA A 44 12.97 -1.42 6.59
C ALA A 44 12.43 0.01 6.72
N LYS A 45 11.64 0.31 7.78
CA LYS A 45 11.06 1.64 8.05
C LYS A 45 10.22 2.21 6.90
N ILE A 46 9.51 1.33 6.17
CA ILE A 46 8.61 1.72 5.08
C ILE A 46 7.25 2.14 5.64
N SER A 47 6.85 3.39 5.40
CA SER A 47 5.54 3.90 5.83
C SER A 47 4.51 3.85 4.70
N ILE A 48 3.54 2.94 4.80
CA ILE A 48 2.42 2.88 3.85
C ILE A 48 1.57 4.15 3.92
N LYS A 49 1.46 4.78 5.10
CA LYS A 49 0.71 6.04 5.28
C LYS A 49 1.31 7.13 4.39
N GLN A 50 2.62 7.34 4.47
CA GLN A 50 3.31 8.37 3.68
C GLN A 50 3.12 8.12 2.19
N ILE A 51 3.28 6.88 1.75
CA ILE A 51 3.16 6.54 0.33
C ILE A 51 1.73 6.76 -0.19
N ILE A 52 0.69 6.39 0.57
CA ILE A 52 -0.69 6.64 0.15
C ILE A 52 -0.97 8.14 0.05
N ASN A 53 -0.49 8.93 1.02
CA ASN A 53 -0.65 10.39 0.97
C ASN A 53 0.03 11.00 -0.25
N GLN A 54 1.29 10.62 -0.51
CA GLN A 54 2.03 11.06 -1.69
C GLN A 54 1.29 10.70 -2.99
N LEU A 55 0.80 9.47 -3.12
CA LEU A 55 0.02 9.05 -4.30
C LEU A 55 -1.29 9.85 -4.45
N SER A 56 -1.93 10.21 -3.33
CA SER A 56 -3.14 11.02 -3.33
C SER A 56 -2.87 12.46 -3.77
N GLU A 57 -1.76 13.04 -3.31
CA GLU A 57 -1.30 14.38 -3.72
C GLU A 57 -0.97 14.38 -5.21
N GLU A 58 -0.16 13.42 -5.68
CA GLU A 58 0.17 13.26 -7.11
C GLU A 58 -1.08 13.09 -7.97
N ALA A 59 -2.06 12.30 -7.53
CA ALA A 59 -3.32 12.12 -8.24
C ALA A 59 -4.12 13.44 -8.31
N GLN A 60 -4.19 14.21 -7.23
CA GLN A 60 -4.86 15.51 -7.22
C GLN A 60 -4.18 16.51 -8.16
N HIS A 61 -2.84 16.55 -8.17
CA HIS A 61 -2.08 17.43 -9.06
C HIS A 61 -2.22 17.07 -10.54
N ALA A 62 -2.33 15.78 -10.88
CA ALA A 62 -2.53 15.33 -12.26
C ALA A 62 -3.93 15.64 -12.82
N HIS A 63 -4.89 15.98 -11.95
CA HIS A 63 -6.27 16.32 -12.33
C HIS A 63 -6.54 17.83 -12.41
N ASN A 64 -5.55 18.67 -12.08
CA ASN A 64 -5.57 20.13 -12.24
C ASN A 64 -4.80 20.54 -13.51
#